data_AF-A0A178BBJ7-F1
#
_entry.id   AF-A0A178BBJ7-F1
#
_cell.length_a   1.000
_cell.length_b   1.000
_cell.length_c   1.000
_cell.angle_alpha   90.00
_cell.angle_beta   90.00
_cell.angle_gamma   90.00
#
_symmetry.space_group_name_H-M   'P 1'
#
loop_
_entity.id
_entity.type
_entity.pdbx_description
1 polymer ?
#
loop_
_entity_poly.entity_id
_entity_poly.type
_entity_poly.pdbx_seq_one_letter_code
_entity_poly.pdbx_strand_id
1 'polypeptide(L)'
;MSIKDCMVEEKTEDAGEGEGNLRTPELFDEEFSKVLRDAEESDIKDVDPSSRTPSPTSSSTTTNLRSIRSQTIQNFPNDISNTSTVFSYPNITHIPHPGPRSPPSYQLTVIFQRLDQLLQRFKLSKSNINHCTLLLRNMSDFTVLNPIYAQYFSAVNPPARVTVAVGDALPLALNTTPLPPRADAVLSVVLDKTASDDFQSATRQGLHVQGRSYWAPANIGPYSQAISVRLPLGNGNGAEGQERDAAGEIVYIAGQIPLVPASMEVFSPHSFRAQALLSLQHLWRIGRAKEVRWWTAGVGFIPAAVRDAEGAGRVARDLWARLHVLHQRDGGDDEDEDEDVDPWDRINNTSTGSVFNDTTYRAPIPDLSAVKMATDQVSVPPCFVVQVESLPRNVDIEWSATGLTASIIDFETTSDGTAISAPAGSDARFYAYEIKDKADCKQISERTWANGTLYIGQGFEWDREQKMDGVQWIPCHRVWGSSGEEVQAVFVGRVDEA
;
A
#
# COMPACT_ATOMS: atom_id res chain seq x y z
N MET A 1 -12.18 -27.40 -24.46
CA MET A 1 -10.76 -27.76 -24.62
C MET A 1 -10.47 -28.78 -23.53
N SER A 2 -10.36 -30.06 -23.90
CA SER A 2 -10.09 -31.14 -22.95
C SER A 2 -8.57 -31.21 -22.79
N ILE A 3 -8.06 -30.94 -21.58
CA ILE A 3 -6.66 -31.17 -21.23
C ILE A 3 -6.48 -32.69 -21.22
N LYS A 4 -6.00 -33.24 -22.32
CA LYS A 4 -5.56 -34.64 -22.37
C LYS A 4 -4.23 -34.72 -21.61
N ASP A 5 -4.17 -35.67 -20.69
CA ASP A 5 -2.98 -36.15 -19.98
C ASP A 5 -2.55 -35.42 -18.69
N CYS A 6 -3.51 -35.16 -17.78
CA CYS A 6 -3.17 -34.99 -16.35
C CYS A 6 -3.68 -36.21 -15.56
N MET A 7 -2.77 -36.94 -14.89
CA MET A 7 -3.10 -37.93 -13.88
C MET A 7 -2.83 -37.35 -12.49
N VAL A 8 -3.76 -37.59 -11.55
CA VAL A 8 -3.57 -37.30 -10.14
C VAL A 8 -2.87 -38.52 -9.53
N GLU A 9 -1.62 -38.36 -9.10
CA GLU A 9 -0.95 -39.36 -8.27
C GLU A 9 -1.21 -39.05 -6.80
N GLU A 10 -1.69 -40.06 -6.06
CA GLU A 10 -1.73 -40.00 -4.60
C GLU A 10 -0.31 -40.10 -4.06
N LYS A 11 0.07 -39.17 -3.17
CA LYS A 11 1.37 -39.17 -2.52
C LYS A 11 1.48 -40.42 -1.64
N THR A 12 2.23 -41.42 -2.08
CA THR A 12 2.55 -42.60 -1.29
C THR A 12 3.49 -42.23 -0.14
N GLU A 13 3.24 -42.78 1.05
CA GLU A 13 3.95 -42.45 2.29
C GLU A 13 5.46 -42.84 2.27
N ASP A 14 5.92 -43.54 1.24
CA ASP A 14 7.31 -44.03 1.09
C ASP A 14 8.20 -43.17 0.14
N ALA A 15 7.75 -42.02 -0.34
CA ALA A 15 8.57 -41.12 -1.18
C ALA A 15 9.65 -40.32 -0.42
N GLY A 16 9.97 -40.70 0.82
CA GLY A 16 10.84 -39.94 1.73
C GLY A 16 12.36 -40.10 1.53
N GLU A 17 12.82 -41.05 0.70
CA GLU A 17 14.26 -41.38 0.60
C GLU A 17 14.88 -41.11 -0.79
N GLY A 18 14.14 -40.51 -1.73
CA GLY A 18 14.60 -40.29 -3.12
C GLY A 18 14.66 -38.83 -3.61
N GLU A 19 14.01 -37.88 -2.93
CA GLU A 19 14.10 -36.46 -3.27
C GLU A 19 15.36 -35.87 -2.64
N GLY A 20 16.50 -35.95 -3.35
CA GLY A 20 17.71 -35.23 -2.95
C GLY A 20 17.39 -33.76 -2.66
N ASN A 21 17.99 -33.19 -1.61
CA ASN A 21 17.77 -31.82 -1.11
C ASN A 21 17.37 -30.84 -2.22
N LEU A 22 16.06 -30.62 -2.40
CA LEU A 22 15.56 -29.61 -3.32
C LEU A 22 16.05 -28.25 -2.82
N ARG A 23 16.72 -27.50 -3.70
CA ARG A 23 17.31 -26.22 -3.36
C ARG A 23 16.22 -25.24 -2.92
N THR A 24 16.40 -24.64 -1.76
CA THR A 24 15.54 -23.57 -1.23
C THR A 24 16.22 -22.23 -1.53
N PRO A 25 15.56 -21.29 -2.25
CA PRO A 25 16.08 -19.93 -2.43
C PRO A 25 16.26 -19.19 -1.10
N GLU A 26 17.14 -18.20 -1.07
CA GLU A 26 17.24 -17.31 0.08
C GLU A 26 15.94 -16.50 0.26
N LEU A 27 15.65 -16.11 1.50
CA LEU A 27 14.43 -15.37 1.82
C LEU A 27 14.47 -13.95 1.25
N PHE A 28 15.61 -13.28 1.44
CA PHE A 28 15.84 -11.94 0.94
C PHE A 28 16.50 -12.02 -0.44
N ASP A 29 16.04 -11.16 -1.35
CA ASP A 29 16.71 -10.91 -2.60
C ASP A 29 18.03 -10.17 -2.34
N GLU A 30 19.04 -10.34 -3.19
CA GLU A 30 20.39 -9.81 -2.98
C GLU A 30 20.42 -8.31 -2.63
N GLU A 31 19.64 -7.47 -3.34
CA GLU A 31 19.55 -6.03 -3.06
C GLU A 31 18.99 -5.75 -1.65
N PHE A 32 18.01 -6.53 -1.19
CA PHE A 32 17.41 -6.39 0.14
C PHE A 32 18.37 -6.94 1.20
N SER A 33 19.06 -8.04 0.93
CA SER A 33 20.14 -8.56 1.78
C SER A 33 21.28 -7.54 1.93
N LYS A 34 21.64 -6.80 0.87
CA LYS A 34 22.62 -5.71 0.91
C LYS A 34 22.12 -4.56 1.78
N VAL A 35 20.89 -4.09 1.57
CA VAL A 35 20.29 -3.03 2.40
C VAL A 35 20.22 -3.41 3.88
N LEU A 36 19.88 -4.67 4.19
CA LEU A 36 19.83 -5.15 5.57
C LEU A 36 21.20 -5.05 6.26
N ARG A 37 22.25 -5.55 5.59
CA ARG A 37 23.64 -5.51 6.09
C ARG A 37 24.13 -4.07 6.26
N ASP A 38 23.94 -3.22 5.25
CA ASP A 38 24.39 -1.82 5.28
C ASP A 38 23.70 -1.02 6.40
N ALA A 39 22.41 -1.28 6.64
CA ALA A 39 21.65 -0.66 7.71
C ALA A 39 22.14 -1.13 9.10
N GLU A 40 22.46 -2.41 9.27
CA GLU A 40 23.01 -2.95 10.53
C GLU A 40 24.42 -2.41 10.83
N GLU A 41 25.27 -2.25 9.81
CA GLU A 41 26.61 -1.66 9.98
C GLU A 41 26.58 -0.18 10.34
N SER A 42 25.61 0.57 9.81
CA SER A 42 25.44 2.00 10.10
C SER A 42 25.12 2.21 11.59
N ASP A 43 24.23 1.39 12.15
CA ASP A 43 23.88 1.43 13.58
C ASP A 43 25.09 1.17 14.48
N ILE A 44 26.01 0.28 14.09
CA ILE A 44 27.22 -0.03 14.87
C ILE A 44 28.17 1.18 14.89
N LYS A 45 28.27 1.92 13.77
CA LYS A 45 29.15 3.10 13.65
C LYS A 45 28.61 4.31 14.41
N ASP A 46 27.30 4.44 14.55
CA ASP A 46 26.67 5.52 15.34
C ASP A 46 26.78 5.30 16.87
N VAL A 47 27.21 4.10 17.32
CA VAL A 47 27.51 3.80 18.73
C VAL A 47 29.00 4.07 19.01
N ASP A 48 29.44 5.33 18.86
CA ASP A 48 30.74 5.77 19.39
C ASP A 48 30.64 5.92 20.94
N PRO A 49 31.49 5.24 21.74
CA PRO A 49 31.46 5.34 23.20
C PRO A 49 31.84 6.72 23.75
N SER A 50 32.33 7.65 22.93
CA SER A 50 32.88 8.94 23.37
C SER A 50 31.92 10.13 23.34
N SER A 51 30.68 9.99 22.84
CA SER A 51 29.73 11.11 22.70
C SER A 51 28.67 11.22 23.82
N ARG A 52 28.81 10.49 24.93
CA ARG A 52 27.92 10.63 26.11
C ARG A 52 28.25 11.87 26.93
N THR A 53 27.96 13.05 26.40
CA THR A 53 27.67 14.21 27.25
C THR A 53 26.18 14.18 27.63
N PRO A 54 25.83 14.12 28.93
CA PRO A 54 24.44 14.19 29.33
C PRO A 54 23.92 15.61 29.04
N SER A 55 23.08 15.72 28.01
CA SER A 55 22.23 16.90 27.83
C SER A 55 21.28 16.99 29.03
N PRO A 56 20.99 18.20 29.54
CA PRO A 56 20.17 18.36 30.73
C PRO A 56 18.78 17.79 30.45
N THR A 57 18.38 16.85 31.30
CA THR A 57 17.06 16.27 31.41
C THR A 57 16.02 17.40 31.45
N SER A 58 15.40 17.68 30.30
CA SER A 58 14.09 18.32 30.31
C SER A 58 13.17 17.35 31.04
N SER A 59 12.57 17.85 32.12
CA SER A 59 11.61 17.12 32.93
C SER A 59 10.51 16.55 32.04
N SER A 60 10.60 15.25 31.76
CA SER A 60 9.54 14.46 31.17
C SER A 60 8.42 14.42 32.19
N THR A 61 7.45 15.32 32.02
CA THR A 61 6.16 15.20 32.67
C THR A 61 5.57 13.88 32.18
N THR A 62 5.66 12.84 33.00
CA THR A 62 4.89 11.60 32.83
C THR A 62 3.42 11.97 33.03
N THR A 63 2.80 12.52 32.00
CA THR A 63 1.35 12.63 31.92
C THR A 63 0.82 11.20 31.88
N ASN A 64 0.07 10.83 32.90
CA ASN A 64 -0.72 9.60 32.94
C ASN A 64 -1.53 9.48 31.63
N LEU A 65 -1.03 8.68 30.67
CA LEU A 65 -1.60 8.40 29.35
C LEU A 65 -2.90 7.58 29.39
N ARG A 66 -3.69 7.66 30.48
CA ARG A 66 -4.97 6.97 30.64
C ARG A 66 -6.17 7.89 30.75
N SER A 67 -6.03 9.20 30.51
CA SER A 67 -7.19 10.11 30.56
C SER A 67 -7.02 11.40 29.73
N ILE A 68 -6.62 11.28 28.47
CA ILE A 68 -6.88 12.33 27.48
C ILE A 68 -7.87 11.72 26.49
N ARG A 69 -9.10 12.24 26.49
CA ARG A 69 -10.17 11.80 25.58
C ARG A 69 -9.64 11.86 24.15
N SER A 70 -9.49 10.71 23.50
CA SER A 70 -9.44 10.63 22.05
C SER A 70 -10.58 11.51 21.51
N GLN A 71 -10.25 12.56 20.76
CA GLN A 71 -11.27 13.36 20.10
C GLN A 71 -11.87 12.47 19.02
N THR A 72 -12.92 11.73 19.39
CA THR A 72 -13.62 10.84 18.47
C THR A 72 -14.14 11.67 17.30
N ILE A 73 -13.75 11.30 16.08
CA ILE A 73 -14.31 11.87 14.85
C ILE A 73 -15.80 11.55 14.85
N GLN A 74 -16.63 12.58 15.00
CA GLN A 74 -18.06 12.41 15.18
C GLN A 74 -18.72 11.75 13.96
N ASN A 75 -18.27 12.10 12.76
CA ASN A 75 -18.62 11.48 11.49
C ASN A 75 -17.43 11.66 10.54
N PHE A 76 -17.04 10.61 9.82
CA PHE A 76 -16.15 10.79 8.68
C PHE A 76 -16.89 11.52 7.56
N PRO A 77 -16.22 12.42 6.82
CA PRO A 77 -16.68 12.81 5.50
C PRO A 77 -16.88 11.53 4.67
N ASN A 78 -18.06 11.39 4.06
CA ASN A 78 -18.39 10.24 3.23
C ASN A 78 -18.95 10.71 1.87
N ASP A 79 -18.55 11.90 1.46
CA ASP A 79 -18.97 12.53 0.22
C ASP A 79 -18.42 11.73 -0.97
N ILE A 80 -19.34 11.19 -1.74
CA ILE A 80 -19.06 10.38 -2.92
C ILE A 80 -18.44 11.29 -3.98
N SER A 81 -17.28 10.92 -4.50
CA SER A 81 -16.75 11.50 -5.73
C SER A 81 -17.11 10.62 -6.92
N ASN A 82 -17.69 11.22 -7.96
CA ASN A 82 -18.13 10.55 -9.17
C ASN A 82 -17.78 11.42 -10.38
N THR A 83 -16.49 11.46 -10.73
CA THR A 83 -15.95 12.20 -11.89
C THR A 83 -16.25 11.46 -13.20
N SER A 84 -15.80 11.97 -14.35
CA SER A 84 -15.87 11.23 -15.62
C SER A 84 -15.01 9.95 -15.61
N THR A 85 -13.93 9.94 -14.84
CA THR A 85 -12.88 8.92 -14.83
C THR A 85 -12.89 8.01 -13.62
N VAL A 86 -13.43 8.45 -12.48
CA VAL A 86 -13.35 7.73 -11.20
C VAL A 86 -14.67 7.79 -10.43
N PHE A 87 -14.98 6.69 -9.74
CA PHE A 87 -15.95 6.63 -8.67
C PHE A 87 -15.23 6.26 -7.37
N SER A 88 -15.35 7.11 -6.35
CA SER A 88 -14.80 6.91 -5.02
C SER A 88 -15.92 7.06 -3.99
N TYR A 89 -16.05 6.06 -3.10
CA TYR A 89 -16.94 6.14 -1.95
C TYR A 89 -16.13 5.98 -0.66
N PRO A 90 -15.72 7.10 -0.03
CA PRO A 90 -14.92 7.07 1.18
C PRO A 90 -15.76 6.74 2.43
N ASN A 91 -15.13 6.03 3.38
CA ASN A 91 -15.59 5.84 4.75
C ASN A 91 -17.07 5.44 4.90
N ILE A 92 -17.52 4.46 4.11
CA ILE A 92 -18.86 3.89 4.21
C ILE A 92 -19.02 3.25 5.58
N THR A 93 -19.94 3.78 6.38
CA THR A 93 -20.24 3.28 7.72
C THR A 93 -21.69 2.81 7.83
N HIS A 94 -21.92 1.88 8.74
CA HIS A 94 -23.23 1.61 9.30
C HIS A 94 -23.21 1.97 10.79
N ILE A 95 -23.69 3.16 11.10
CA ILE A 95 -23.94 3.58 12.48
C ILE A 95 -25.42 3.27 12.77
N PRO A 96 -25.72 2.27 13.62
CA PRO A 96 -27.11 1.93 13.90
C PRO A 96 -27.85 3.11 14.54
N HIS A 97 -29.16 3.17 14.29
CA HIS A 97 -30.08 4.01 15.07
C HIS A 97 -30.03 3.60 16.57
N PRO A 98 -30.52 4.43 17.51
CA PRO A 98 -30.51 4.09 18.93
C PRO A 98 -31.10 2.68 19.16
N GLY A 99 -30.27 1.74 19.61
CA GLY A 99 -30.62 0.32 19.66
C GLY A 99 -29.44 -0.57 20.07
N PRO A 100 -29.66 -1.89 20.20
CA PRO A 100 -28.59 -2.82 20.53
C PRO A 100 -27.48 -2.78 19.46
N ARG A 101 -26.23 -2.85 19.93
CA ARG A 101 -25.06 -2.81 19.05
C ARG A 101 -25.13 -3.94 18.02
N SER A 102 -25.09 -3.59 16.75
CA SER A 102 -25.00 -4.58 15.69
C SER A 102 -23.58 -5.16 15.60
N PRO A 103 -23.43 -6.48 15.40
CA PRO A 103 -22.12 -7.09 15.26
C PRO A 103 -21.41 -6.58 13.99
N PRO A 104 -20.06 -6.60 13.95
CA PRO A 104 -19.29 -6.16 12.79
C PRO A 104 -19.72 -6.84 11.47
N SER A 105 -20.10 -8.12 11.54
CA SER A 105 -20.59 -8.89 10.39
C SER A 105 -21.87 -8.30 9.76
N TYR A 106 -22.82 -7.90 10.61
CA TYR A 106 -24.03 -7.23 10.17
C TYR A 106 -23.72 -5.85 9.59
N GLN A 107 -22.85 -5.07 10.24
CA GLN A 107 -22.45 -3.75 9.75
C GLN A 107 -21.84 -3.84 8.35
N LEU A 108 -20.91 -4.76 8.12
CA LEU A 108 -20.29 -4.98 6.83
C LEU A 108 -21.30 -5.41 5.75
N THR A 109 -22.28 -6.25 6.12
CA THR A 109 -23.35 -6.68 5.22
C THR A 109 -24.21 -5.48 4.77
N VAL A 110 -24.58 -4.59 5.69
CA VAL A 110 -25.36 -3.38 5.35
C VAL A 110 -24.54 -2.38 4.55
N ILE A 111 -23.24 -2.24 4.86
CA ILE A 111 -22.29 -1.44 4.06
C ILE A 111 -22.30 -1.93 2.60
N PHE A 112 -22.21 -3.24 2.37
CA PHE A 112 -22.28 -3.82 1.03
C PHE A 112 -23.62 -3.61 0.33
N GLN A 113 -24.74 -3.71 1.03
CA GLN A 113 -26.06 -3.40 0.47
C GLN A 113 -26.17 -1.94 0.02
N ARG A 114 -25.64 -1.00 0.82
CA ARG A 114 -25.59 0.42 0.46
C ARG A 114 -24.70 0.66 -0.75
N LEU A 115 -23.54 -0.01 -0.80
CA LEU A 115 -22.64 0.07 -1.94
C LEU A 115 -23.33 -0.43 -3.23
N ASP A 116 -24.01 -1.58 -3.18
CA ASP A 116 -24.77 -2.11 -4.33
C ASP A 116 -25.83 -1.14 -4.84
N GLN A 117 -26.59 -0.50 -3.94
CA GLN A 117 -27.61 0.49 -4.32
C GLN A 117 -27.00 1.69 -5.06
N LEU A 118 -25.84 2.17 -4.61
CA LEU A 118 -25.16 3.30 -5.25
C LEU A 118 -24.51 2.92 -6.57
N LEU A 119 -23.84 1.77 -6.63
CA LEU A 119 -23.28 1.25 -7.88
C LEU A 119 -24.37 1.08 -8.94
N GLN A 120 -25.53 0.52 -8.57
CA GLN A 120 -26.69 0.42 -9.47
C GLN A 120 -27.18 1.79 -9.95
N ARG A 121 -27.27 2.78 -9.04
CA ARG A 121 -27.67 4.16 -9.39
C ARG A 121 -26.72 4.80 -10.40
N PHE A 122 -25.42 4.55 -10.29
CA PHE A 122 -24.40 5.07 -11.20
C PHE A 122 -24.11 4.14 -12.40
N LYS A 123 -24.85 3.03 -12.54
CA LYS A 123 -24.63 2.00 -13.57
C LYS A 123 -23.22 1.41 -13.57
N LEU A 124 -22.63 1.27 -12.39
CA LEU A 124 -21.32 0.68 -12.18
C LEU A 124 -21.43 -0.77 -11.67
N SER A 125 -20.42 -1.58 -11.95
CA SER A 125 -20.34 -2.95 -11.44
C SER A 125 -19.33 -3.06 -10.30
N LYS A 126 -19.69 -3.81 -9.24
CA LYS A 126 -18.77 -4.10 -8.13
C LYS A 126 -17.53 -4.90 -8.56
N SER A 127 -17.59 -5.63 -9.69
CA SER A 127 -16.44 -6.33 -10.27
C SER A 127 -15.33 -5.40 -10.75
N ASN A 128 -15.65 -4.11 -10.94
CA ASN A 128 -14.73 -3.10 -11.44
C ASN A 128 -14.08 -2.30 -10.30
N ILE A 129 -14.40 -2.61 -9.04
CA ILE A 129 -13.73 -1.97 -7.89
C ILE A 129 -12.27 -2.39 -7.87
N ASN A 130 -11.37 -1.41 -7.84
CA ASN A 130 -9.92 -1.62 -7.96
C ASN A 130 -9.26 -1.78 -6.59
N HIS A 131 -9.63 -0.92 -5.66
CA HIS A 131 -9.03 -0.87 -4.33
C HIS A 131 -10.07 -0.70 -3.23
N CYS A 132 -9.84 -1.36 -2.10
CA CYS A 132 -10.62 -1.27 -0.89
C CYS A 132 -9.73 -0.94 0.32
N THR A 133 -10.17 -0.01 1.16
CA THR A 133 -9.62 0.14 2.51
C THR A 133 -10.67 -0.34 3.50
N LEU A 134 -10.33 -1.33 4.32
CA LEU A 134 -11.21 -1.85 5.37
C LEU A 134 -10.65 -1.48 6.74
N LEU A 135 -11.27 -0.51 7.41
CA LEU A 135 -10.90 -0.12 8.77
C LEU A 135 -11.74 -0.88 9.77
N LEU A 136 -11.08 -1.47 10.76
CA LEU A 136 -11.72 -2.22 11.85
C LEU A 136 -11.56 -1.48 13.17
N ARG A 137 -12.51 -1.66 14.09
CA ARG A 137 -12.28 -1.25 15.49
C ARG A 137 -11.32 -2.21 16.18
N ASN A 138 -11.49 -3.51 15.93
CA ASN A 138 -10.64 -4.56 16.51
C ASN A 138 -10.19 -5.54 15.42
N MET A 139 -8.89 -5.79 15.33
CA MET A 139 -8.34 -6.73 14.36
C MET A 139 -8.80 -8.18 14.59
N SER A 140 -9.28 -8.53 15.80
CA SER A 140 -9.89 -9.85 16.04
C SER A 140 -11.12 -10.12 15.18
N ASP A 141 -11.83 -9.08 14.75
CA ASP A 141 -13.02 -9.20 13.90
C ASP A 141 -12.68 -9.59 12.46
N PHE A 142 -11.41 -9.52 12.06
CA PHE A 142 -10.93 -9.90 10.73
C PHE A 142 -11.40 -11.31 10.33
N THR A 143 -11.29 -12.28 11.22
CA THR A 143 -11.63 -13.69 10.94
C THR A 143 -13.11 -13.88 10.61
N VAL A 144 -13.99 -13.12 11.26
CA VAL A 144 -15.45 -13.17 11.05
C VAL A 144 -15.87 -12.36 9.82
N LEU A 145 -15.16 -11.27 9.50
CA LEU A 145 -15.50 -10.41 8.37
C LEU A 145 -14.97 -10.91 7.03
N ASN A 146 -13.84 -11.61 7.04
CA ASN A 146 -13.18 -12.06 5.80
C ASN A 146 -14.06 -12.97 4.92
N PRO A 147 -14.84 -13.93 5.47
CA PRO A 147 -15.79 -14.72 4.68
C PRO A 147 -16.93 -13.89 4.05
N ILE A 148 -17.39 -12.85 4.76
CA ILE A 148 -18.46 -11.96 4.26
C ILE A 148 -17.92 -11.11 3.10
N TYR A 149 -16.70 -10.59 3.25
CA TYR A 149 -16.00 -9.92 2.16
C TYR A 149 -15.82 -10.85 0.94
N ALA A 150 -15.43 -12.11 1.17
CA ALA A 150 -15.28 -13.14 0.13
C ALA A 150 -16.56 -13.37 -0.65
N GLN A 151 -17.68 -13.50 0.06
CA GLN A 151 -18.98 -13.73 -0.53
C GLN A 151 -19.44 -12.55 -1.37
N TYR A 152 -19.11 -11.32 -0.94
CA TYR A 152 -19.48 -10.12 -1.68
C TYR A 152 -18.65 -9.92 -2.96
N PHE A 153 -17.33 -10.10 -2.86
CA PHE A 153 -16.37 -10.03 -3.98
C PHE A 153 -16.04 -11.42 -4.52
N SER A 154 -17.05 -12.09 -5.08
CA SER A 154 -16.93 -13.46 -5.60
C SER A 154 -16.47 -13.55 -7.06
N ALA A 155 -16.30 -12.41 -7.75
CA ALA A 155 -15.80 -12.36 -9.11
C ALA A 155 -14.29 -12.61 -9.19
N VAL A 156 -13.81 -12.95 -10.39
CA VAL A 156 -12.37 -13.03 -10.67
C VAL A 156 -11.73 -11.65 -10.44
N ASN A 157 -10.52 -11.63 -9.89
CA ASN A 157 -9.78 -10.41 -9.54
C ASN A 157 -10.56 -9.50 -8.57
N PRO A 158 -10.81 -9.93 -7.32
CA PRO A 158 -11.36 -9.04 -6.30
C PRO A 158 -10.45 -7.81 -6.09
N PRO A 159 -10.92 -6.73 -5.46
CA PRO A 159 -10.11 -5.52 -5.27
C PRO A 159 -8.80 -5.80 -4.52
N ALA A 160 -7.76 -5.00 -4.80
CA ALA A 160 -6.64 -4.86 -3.89
C ALA A 160 -7.13 -4.30 -2.56
N ARG A 161 -6.52 -4.72 -1.43
CA ARG A 161 -7.08 -4.42 -0.11
C ARG A 161 -6.01 -4.09 0.93
N VAL A 162 -6.22 -2.99 1.64
CA VAL A 162 -5.56 -2.68 2.92
C VAL A 162 -6.56 -2.91 4.05
N THR A 163 -6.15 -3.58 5.13
CA THR A 163 -7.02 -3.81 6.30
C THR A 163 -6.26 -3.58 7.58
N VAL A 164 -6.62 -2.50 8.29
CA VAL A 164 -5.98 -2.12 9.55
C VAL A 164 -7.03 -1.86 10.62
N ALA A 165 -6.67 -2.06 11.88
CA ALA A 165 -7.51 -1.64 12.99
C ALA A 165 -7.09 -0.24 13.44
N VAL A 166 -8.07 0.63 13.66
CA VAL A 166 -7.85 2.01 14.13
C VAL A 166 -8.53 2.28 15.48
N GLY A 167 -8.97 1.22 16.15
CA GLY A 167 -9.40 1.28 17.55
C GLY A 167 -10.55 2.26 17.78
N ASP A 168 -10.44 2.99 18.89
CA ASP A 168 -11.47 3.95 19.30
C ASP A 168 -11.49 5.25 18.51
N ALA A 169 -10.61 5.39 17.51
CA ALA A 169 -10.68 6.50 16.58
C ALA A 169 -11.81 6.35 15.53
N LEU A 170 -12.40 5.15 15.38
CA LEU A 170 -13.61 4.97 14.57
C LEU A 170 -14.83 5.70 15.18
N PRO A 171 -15.73 6.26 14.36
CA PRO A 171 -16.87 7.07 14.81
C PRO A 171 -17.74 6.40 15.87
N LEU A 172 -18.15 7.22 16.85
CA LEU A 172 -19.17 6.93 17.85
C LEU A 172 -20.33 7.91 17.65
N ALA A 173 -21.57 7.41 17.61
CA ALA A 173 -22.75 8.25 17.72
C ALA A 173 -22.82 8.79 19.15
N LEU A 174 -22.27 9.97 19.40
CA LEU A 174 -22.38 10.63 20.70
C LEU A 174 -23.87 10.91 21.00
N ASN A 175 -24.25 10.78 22.27
CA ASN A 175 -25.57 11.13 22.85
C ASN A 175 -26.69 10.06 22.85
N THR A 176 -26.37 8.77 22.91
CA THR A 176 -27.39 7.75 23.21
C THR A 176 -26.93 6.80 24.33
N THR A 177 -27.68 6.76 25.42
CA THR A 177 -27.54 5.81 26.53
C THR A 177 -28.29 4.51 26.22
N PRO A 178 -27.85 3.32 26.69
CA PRO A 178 -26.76 3.06 27.65
C PRO A 178 -25.38 2.82 27.01
N LEU A 179 -25.28 2.67 25.68
CA LEU A 179 -24.03 2.65 24.93
C LEU A 179 -24.24 3.36 23.59
N PRO A 180 -23.35 4.29 23.16
CA PRO A 180 -23.47 4.91 21.85
C PRO A 180 -23.33 3.88 20.72
N PRO A 181 -24.20 3.90 19.68
CA PRO A 181 -23.96 3.22 18.42
C PRO A 181 -22.55 3.54 17.93
N ARG A 182 -21.84 2.53 17.45
CA ARG A 182 -20.48 2.71 16.97
C ARG A 182 -20.25 1.93 15.69
N ALA A 183 -19.43 2.50 14.83
CA ALA A 183 -18.88 1.76 13.71
C ALA A 183 -17.79 0.82 14.23
N ASP A 184 -17.89 -0.47 13.89
CA ASP A 184 -16.86 -1.47 14.13
C ASP A 184 -16.17 -1.91 12.82
N ALA A 185 -16.80 -1.64 11.67
CA ALA A 185 -16.24 -1.80 10.34
C ALA A 185 -16.56 -0.57 9.48
N VAL A 186 -15.58 -0.11 8.71
CA VAL A 186 -15.69 1.00 7.75
C VAL A 186 -15.02 0.59 6.45
N LEU A 187 -15.69 0.79 5.32
CA LEU A 187 -15.17 0.43 3.99
C LEU A 187 -15.02 1.69 3.14
N SER A 188 -13.89 1.86 2.47
CA SER A 188 -13.73 2.80 1.37
C SER A 188 -13.47 2.03 0.08
N VAL A 189 -13.99 2.50 -1.05
CA VAL A 189 -13.78 1.85 -2.36
C VAL A 189 -13.39 2.86 -3.44
N VAL A 190 -12.52 2.43 -4.37
CA VAL A 190 -12.12 3.19 -5.56
C VAL A 190 -12.36 2.34 -6.81
N LEU A 191 -12.97 2.94 -7.84
CA LEU A 191 -13.27 2.35 -9.13
C LEU A 191 -12.91 3.34 -10.24
N ASP A 192 -12.06 2.93 -11.17
CA ASP A 192 -11.78 3.68 -12.39
C ASP A 192 -12.78 3.31 -13.49
N LYS A 193 -13.27 4.32 -14.21
CA LYS A 193 -14.25 4.20 -15.29
C LYS A 193 -13.53 4.13 -16.63
N THR A 194 -13.94 3.18 -17.45
CA THR A 194 -13.43 3.06 -18.81
C THR A 194 -14.18 4.00 -19.74
N ALA A 195 -13.48 4.64 -20.68
CA ALA A 195 -14.02 5.66 -21.58
C ALA A 195 -15.01 5.13 -22.65
N SER A 196 -15.26 3.83 -22.76
CA SER A 196 -16.16 3.25 -23.75
C SER A 196 -16.83 1.96 -23.29
N ASP A 197 -18.13 1.83 -23.56
CA ASP A 197 -18.97 0.63 -23.46
C ASP A 197 -18.63 -0.44 -24.54
N ASP A 198 -17.48 -0.33 -25.21
CA ASP A 198 -17.08 -1.29 -26.24
C ASP A 198 -16.61 -2.61 -25.62
N PHE A 199 -17.34 -3.66 -25.94
CA PHE A 199 -17.27 -5.03 -25.44
C PHE A 199 -15.99 -5.82 -25.81
N GLN A 200 -14.85 -5.15 -25.98
CA GLN A 200 -13.52 -5.77 -26.02
C GLN A 200 -12.73 -5.33 -24.78
N SER A 201 -13.22 -5.81 -23.63
CA SER A 201 -12.67 -5.63 -22.29
C SER A 201 -11.21 -6.09 -22.19
N ALA A 202 -10.28 -5.22 -22.52
CA ALA A 202 -8.98 -5.16 -21.85
C ALA A 202 -9.00 -3.93 -20.95
N THR A 203 -8.48 -4.05 -19.72
CA THR A 203 -7.63 -3.05 -19.00
C THR A 203 -7.69 -3.10 -17.49
N ARG A 204 -8.46 -4.01 -16.87
CA ARG A 204 -8.30 -4.30 -15.43
C ARG A 204 -7.59 -5.64 -15.26
N GLN A 205 -6.36 -5.63 -14.78
CA GLN A 205 -5.58 -6.84 -14.54
C GLN A 205 -5.37 -7.05 -13.05
N GLY A 206 -5.69 -8.24 -12.55
CA GLY A 206 -5.41 -8.62 -11.17
C GLY A 206 -4.23 -9.55 -11.06
N LEU A 207 -3.42 -9.36 -10.02
CA LEU A 207 -2.40 -10.30 -9.56
C LEU A 207 -2.83 -10.86 -8.21
N HIS A 208 -2.81 -12.18 -8.06
CA HIS A 208 -3.12 -12.84 -6.80
C HIS A 208 -2.24 -14.07 -6.63
N VAL A 209 -1.71 -14.25 -5.41
CA VAL A 209 -0.91 -15.41 -5.06
C VAL A 209 -1.80 -16.35 -4.26
N GLN A 210 -2.16 -17.50 -4.84
CA GLN A 210 -3.12 -18.45 -4.27
C GLN A 210 -2.47 -19.62 -3.53
N GLY A 211 -1.16 -19.80 -3.65
CA GLY A 211 -0.42 -20.92 -3.07
C GLY A 211 0.91 -20.50 -2.45
N ARG A 212 1.48 -21.40 -1.64
CA ARG A 212 2.81 -21.23 -1.05
C ARG A 212 3.87 -21.27 -2.15
N SER A 213 4.80 -20.33 -2.11
CA SER A 213 5.87 -20.18 -3.10
C SER A 213 7.14 -19.64 -2.42
N TYR A 214 8.24 -19.50 -3.15
CA TYR A 214 9.43 -18.77 -2.67
C TYR A 214 9.43 -17.29 -3.10
N TRP A 215 8.48 -16.90 -3.97
CA TRP A 215 8.43 -15.56 -4.56
C TRP A 215 7.60 -14.57 -3.75
N ALA A 216 6.34 -14.85 -3.44
CA ALA A 216 5.49 -13.89 -2.71
C ALA A 216 4.53 -14.62 -1.78
N PRO A 217 4.12 -14.00 -0.67
CA PRO A 217 3.19 -14.62 0.25
C PRO A 217 1.82 -14.75 -0.40
N ALA A 218 1.16 -15.89 -0.13
CA ALA A 218 -0.22 -16.09 -0.54
C ALA A 218 -1.16 -15.12 0.20
N ASN A 219 -2.31 -14.87 -0.40
CA ASN A 219 -3.26 -13.94 0.20
C ASN A 219 -3.84 -14.52 1.49
N ILE A 220 -3.87 -13.74 2.57
CA ILE A 220 -4.53 -14.15 3.84
C ILE A 220 -6.04 -13.89 3.85
N GLY A 221 -6.60 -13.55 2.68
CA GLY A 221 -8.01 -13.31 2.45
C GLY A 221 -8.32 -13.15 0.95
N PRO A 222 -9.60 -12.99 0.59
CA PRO A 222 -10.02 -12.85 -0.80
C PRO A 222 -9.84 -11.40 -1.22
N TYR A 223 -8.66 -11.09 -1.74
CA TYR A 223 -8.28 -9.82 -2.35
C TYR A 223 -7.26 -10.11 -3.45
N SER A 224 -6.97 -9.14 -4.32
CA SER A 224 -5.83 -9.21 -5.24
C SER A 224 -4.60 -8.57 -4.60
N GLN A 225 -3.41 -9.14 -4.76
CA GLN A 225 -2.17 -8.47 -4.33
C GLN A 225 -2.00 -7.13 -5.03
N ALA A 226 -2.38 -7.06 -6.32
CA ALA A 226 -2.44 -5.81 -7.05
C ALA A 226 -3.57 -5.81 -8.09
N ILE A 227 -4.10 -4.63 -8.39
CA ILE A 227 -4.97 -4.36 -9.54
C ILE A 227 -4.31 -3.27 -10.39
N SER A 228 -4.03 -3.57 -11.65
CA SER A 228 -3.69 -2.57 -12.67
C SER A 228 -4.93 -2.08 -13.38
N VAL A 229 -4.99 -0.78 -13.63
CA VAL A 229 -5.95 -0.14 -14.53
C VAL A 229 -5.27 0.95 -15.35
N ARG A 230 -5.71 1.13 -16.60
CA ARG A 230 -5.17 2.20 -17.46
C ARG A 230 -5.36 3.58 -16.82
N LEU A 231 -4.33 4.40 -16.96
CA LEU A 231 -4.38 5.82 -16.68
C LEU A 231 -5.38 6.53 -17.63
N PRO A 232 -6.09 7.57 -17.19
CA PRO A 232 -6.99 8.33 -18.04
C PRO A 232 -6.16 9.04 -19.12
N LEU A 233 -6.56 8.90 -20.37
CA LEU A 233 -5.88 9.51 -21.51
C LEU A 233 -6.09 11.02 -21.52
N GLY A 234 -5.05 11.77 -21.89
CA GLY A 234 -5.17 13.22 -22.04
C GLY A 234 -5.91 13.67 -23.29
N ASN A 235 -6.58 14.83 -23.21
CA ASN A 235 -7.35 15.47 -24.31
C ASN A 235 -6.50 15.98 -25.49
N GLY A 236 -5.25 15.55 -25.64
CA GLY A 236 -4.40 15.84 -26.79
C GLY A 236 -5.02 15.32 -28.09
N ASN A 237 -5.14 16.20 -29.09
CA ASN A 237 -5.75 15.92 -30.40
C ASN A 237 -5.34 14.56 -30.98
N GLY A 238 -6.27 13.60 -31.03
CA GLY A 238 -6.18 12.48 -31.97
C GLY A 238 -4.93 11.60 -31.87
N ALA A 239 -4.44 11.36 -30.65
CA ALA A 239 -3.38 10.38 -30.37
C ALA A 239 -3.67 8.99 -30.98
N GLU A 240 -3.15 8.74 -32.19
CA GLU A 240 -3.20 7.43 -32.85
C GLU A 240 -2.13 6.50 -32.26
N GLY A 241 -2.54 5.27 -31.90
CA GLY A 241 -1.65 4.13 -31.62
C GLY A 241 -0.64 4.33 -30.48
N GLN A 242 0.50 4.94 -30.78
CA GLN A 242 1.69 5.02 -29.92
C GLN A 242 1.53 5.91 -28.67
N GLU A 243 0.76 7.00 -28.75
CA GLU A 243 0.51 7.88 -27.60
C GLU A 243 -0.45 7.25 -26.56
N ARG A 244 -1.27 6.27 -26.96
CA ARG A 244 -2.17 5.55 -26.03
C ARG A 244 -1.43 4.59 -25.10
N ASP A 245 -0.30 4.05 -25.54
CA ASP A 245 0.53 3.15 -24.74
C ASP A 245 1.48 3.91 -23.81
N ALA A 246 1.76 5.19 -24.09
CA ALA A 246 2.61 6.03 -23.25
C ALA A 246 2.00 6.35 -21.88
N ALA A 247 0.67 6.46 -21.80
CA ALA A 247 -0.04 6.79 -20.56
C ALA A 247 0.19 5.74 -19.47
N GLY A 248 0.37 4.47 -19.82
CA GLY A 248 0.56 3.38 -18.86
C GLY A 248 -0.64 3.09 -17.97
N GLU A 249 -0.36 2.46 -16.83
CA GLU A 249 -1.34 1.98 -15.85
C GLU A 249 -1.04 2.55 -14.45
N ILE A 250 -2.10 2.63 -13.64
CA ILE A 250 -2.04 2.74 -12.18
C ILE A 250 -2.10 1.35 -11.61
N VAL A 251 -1.20 1.05 -10.68
CA VAL A 251 -1.15 -0.21 -9.96
C VAL A 251 -1.51 0.02 -8.50
N TYR A 252 -2.72 -0.38 -8.11
CA TYR A 252 -3.16 -0.38 -6.71
C TYR A 252 -2.65 -1.64 -6.02
N ILE A 253 -1.79 -1.51 -5.01
CA ILE A 253 -1.21 -2.65 -4.29
C ILE A 253 -1.85 -2.81 -2.91
N ALA A 254 -2.19 -4.06 -2.59
CA ALA A 254 -2.73 -4.45 -1.29
C ALA A 254 -1.69 -4.29 -0.17
N GLY A 255 -2.16 -4.30 1.07
CA GLY A 255 -1.28 -4.30 2.24
C GLY A 255 -0.34 -5.49 2.25
N GLN A 256 0.96 -5.23 2.33
CA GLN A 256 2.01 -6.24 2.43
C GLN A 256 2.44 -6.40 3.88
N ILE A 257 2.52 -7.65 4.35
CA ILE A 257 2.94 -8.00 5.70
C ILE A 257 4.12 -9.00 5.64
N PRO A 258 5.00 -9.06 6.66
CA PRO A 258 6.22 -9.86 6.64
C PRO A 258 5.96 -11.35 6.87
N LEU A 259 5.23 -11.99 5.97
CA LEU A 259 5.10 -13.45 5.94
C LEU A 259 6.27 -14.06 5.17
N VAL A 260 6.80 -15.17 5.67
CA VAL A 260 7.72 -16.01 4.90
C VAL A 260 6.90 -16.72 3.81
N PRO A 261 7.12 -16.45 2.51
CA PRO A 261 6.24 -16.95 1.43
C PRO A 261 6.03 -18.47 1.44
N ALA A 262 7.10 -19.20 1.77
CA ALA A 262 7.10 -20.65 1.73
C ALA A 262 6.37 -21.27 2.91
N SER A 263 6.27 -20.62 4.08
CA SER A 263 5.60 -21.17 5.28
C SER A 263 4.29 -20.49 5.63
N MET A 264 4.05 -19.25 5.16
CA MET A 264 2.95 -18.37 5.58
C MET A 264 2.98 -18.03 7.08
N GLU A 265 4.12 -18.22 7.73
CA GLU A 265 4.37 -17.78 9.10
C GLU A 265 4.88 -16.34 9.10
N VAL A 266 4.59 -15.61 10.19
CA VAL A 266 5.17 -14.29 10.40
C VAL A 266 6.67 -14.45 10.60
N PHE A 267 7.45 -13.63 9.88
CA PHE A 267 8.88 -13.55 10.06
C PHE A 267 9.23 -12.93 11.41
N SER A 268 9.23 -13.78 12.42
CA SER A 268 9.49 -13.46 13.83
C SER A 268 10.96 -13.54 14.30
N PRO A 269 11.94 -14.20 13.62
CA PRO A 269 13.26 -14.38 14.22
C PRO A 269 14.13 -13.11 14.31
N HIS A 270 13.65 -11.94 13.87
CA HIS A 270 14.48 -10.74 13.73
C HIS A 270 13.75 -9.46 14.16
N SER A 271 14.53 -8.42 14.39
CA SER A 271 14.13 -7.07 14.78
C SER A 271 13.07 -6.46 13.84
N PHE A 272 12.40 -5.40 14.30
CA PHE A 272 11.48 -4.58 13.50
C PHE A 272 12.01 -4.31 12.08
N ARG A 273 13.30 -4.00 11.95
CA ARG A 273 13.97 -3.71 10.67
C ARG A 273 13.81 -4.81 9.65
N ALA A 274 14.02 -6.07 10.03
CA ALA A 274 13.99 -7.17 9.09
C ALA A 274 12.54 -7.54 8.69
N GLN A 275 11.57 -7.36 9.61
CA GLN A 275 10.14 -7.41 9.26
C GLN A 275 9.77 -6.28 8.28
N ALA A 276 10.19 -5.06 8.56
CA ALA A 276 9.96 -3.91 7.69
C ALA A 276 10.52 -4.15 6.29
N LEU A 277 11.73 -4.69 6.21
CA LEU A 277 12.40 -4.95 4.93
C LEU A 277 11.76 -6.13 4.17
N LEU A 278 11.39 -7.22 4.84
CA LEU A 278 10.76 -8.36 4.17
C LEU A 278 9.39 -8.00 3.60
N SER A 279 8.59 -7.25 4.36
CA SER A 279 7.31 -6.74 3.87
C SER A 279 7.50 -5.78 2.68
N LEU A 280 8.53 -4.93 2.74
CA LEU A 280 8.89 -4.03 1.65
C LEU A 280 9.34 -4.79 0.39
N GLN A 281 10.06 -5.90 0.56
CA GLN A 281 10.43 -6.79 -0.55
C GLN A 281 9.20 -7.37 -1.25
N HIS A 282 8.17 -7.77 -0.50
CA HIS A 282 6.92 -8.25 -1.11
C HIS A 282 6.25 -7.17 -1.96
N LEU A 283 6.26 -5.91 -1.48
CA LEU A 283 5.77 -4.77 -2.23
C LEU A 283 6.56 -4.58 -3.54
N TRP A 284 7.90 -4.68 -3.52
CA TRP A 284 8.75 -4.58 -4.71
C TRP A 284 8.53 -5.74 -5.68
N ARG A 285 8.46 -6.97 -5.18
CA ARG A 285 8.22 -8.17 -6.00
C ARG A 285 6.88 -8.06 -6.75
N ILE A 286 5.83 -7.58 -6.08
CA ILE A 286 4.53 -7.31 -6.71
C ILE A 286 4.64 -6.16 -7.72
N GLY A 287 5.31 -5.06 -7.36
CA GLY A 287 5.55 -3.92 -8.24
C GLY A 287 6.21 -4.32 -9.55
N ARG A 288 7.30 -5.11 -9.47
CA ARG A 288 8.02 -5.63 -10.65
C ARG A 288 7.16 -6.54 -11.52
N ALA A 289 6.40 -7.45 -10.91
CA ALA A 289 5.47 -8.31 -11.66
C ALA A 289 4.32 -7.52 -12.31
N LYS A 290 4.09 -6.28 -11.89
CA LYS A 290 3.13 -5.34 -12.47
C LYS A 290 3.79 -4.21 -13.25
N GLU A 291 5.08 -4.34 -13.56
CA GLU A 291 5.84 -3.38 -14.38
C GLU A 291 5.80 -1.95 -13.80
N VAL A 292 5.71 -1.83 -12.47
CA VAL A 292 5.81 -0.53 -11.79
C VAL A 292 7.19 0.05 -12.02
N ARG A 293 7.21 1.28 -12.53
CA ARG A 293 8.41 2.08 -12.81
C ARG A 293 8.63 3.17 -11.77
N TRP A 294 7.56 3.63 -11.11
CA TRP A 294 7.61 4.67 -10.08
C TRP A 294 6.54 4.45 -9.01
N TRP A 295 6.86 4.77 -7.75
CA TRP A 295 5.90 4.83 -6.66
C TRP A 295 5.41 6.26 -6.47
N THR A 296 4.10 6.46 -6.33
CA THR A 296 3.52 7.79 -6.04
C THR A 296 3.80 8.25 -4.61
N ALA A 297 3.75 7.31 -3.66
CA ALA A 297 4.16 7.43 -2.27
C ALA A 297 4.22 6.04 -1.62
N GLY A 298 5.07 5.86 -0.62
CA GLY A 298 5.05 4.71 0.29
C GLY A 298 4.37 5.06 1.62
N VAL A 299 3.53 4.16 2.14
CA VAL A 299 2.94 4.30 3.48
C VAL A 299 3.20 3.03 4.30
N GLY A 300 3.96 3.19 5.38
CA GLY A 300 4.21 2.15 6.38
C GLY A 300 3.26 2.29 7.57
N PHE A 301 2.41 1.29 7.81
CA PHE A 301 1.57 1.22 9.00
C PHE A 301 2.31 0.47 10.10
N ILE A 302 2.43 1.06 11.30
CA ILE A 302 2.97 0.39 12.49
C ILE A 302 1.88 0.30 13.57
N PRO A 303 1.79 -0.79 14.34
CA PRO A 303 0.76 -0.93 15.37
C PRO A 303 1.14 -0.18 16.65
N ALA A 304 0.14 0.17 17.46
CA ALA A 304 0.32 0.80 18.77
C ALA A 304 1.16 -0.05 19.75
N ALA A 305 1.27 -1.36 19.49
CA ALA A 305 2.10 -2.28 20.27
C ALA A 305 3.61 -2.05 20.10
N VAL A 306 4.05 -1.40 19.01
CA VAL A 306 5.47 -1.04 18.81
C VAL A 306 5.85 0.05 19.80
N ARG A 307 6.75 -0.29 20.74
CA ARG A 307 7.13 0.59 21.87
C ARG A 307 7.90 1.84 21.44
N ASP A 308 8.87 1.66 20.56
CA ASP A 308 9.65 2.76 19.96
C ASP A 308 9.11 3.07 18.56
N ALA A 309 7.92 3.69 18.53
CA ALA A 309 7.24 4.01 17.27
C ALA A 309 8.02 5.02 16.42
N GLU A 310 8.77 5.93 17.06
CA GLU A 310 9.58 6.93 16.37
C GLU A 310 10.83 6.31 15.73
N GLY A 311 11.52 5.42 16.46
CA GLY A 311 12.62 4.63 15.92
C GLY A 311 12.17 3.68 14.82
N ALA A 312 11.03 3.00 15.01
CA ALA A 312 10.41 2.19 13.97
C ALA A 312 10.10 3.01 12.70
N GLY A 313 9.52 4.20 12.85
CA GLY A 313 9.27 5.10 11.73
C GLY A 313 10.54 5.57 11.03
N ARG A 314 11.60 5.88 11.79
CA ARG A 314 12.92 6.19 11.21
C ARG A 314 13.46 5.03 10.39
N VAL A 315 13.44 3.82 10.94
CA VAL A 315 13.92 2.61 10.26
C VAL A 315 13.14 2.36 8.97
N ALA A 316 11.80 2.45 9.01
CA ALA A 316 10.97 2.22 7.82
C ALA A 316 11.30 3.21 6.69
N ARG A 317 11.44 4.51 7.00
CA ARG A 317 11.82 5.55 6.02
C ARG A 317 13.24 5.39 5.51
N ASP A 318 14.19 5.03 6.37
CA ASP A 318 15.58 4.77 5.98
C ASP A 318 15.68 3.60 5.00
N LEU A 319 14.97 2.49 5.26
CA LEU A 319 14.91 1.35 4.35
C LEU A 319 14.30 1.73 2.99
N TRP A 320 13.20 2.49 3.00
CA TRP A 320 12.58 3.02 1.79
C TRP A 320 13.58 3.85 0.99
N ALA A 321 14.25 4.81 1.63
CA ALA A 321 15.23 5.68 0.96
C ALA A 321 16.41 4.88 0.39
N ARG A 322 16.99 3.97 1.16
CA ARG A 322 18.13 3.14 0.73
C ARG A 322 17.83 2.36 -0.54
N LEU A 323 16.66 1.72 -0.65
CA LEU A 323 16.28 0.97 -1.85
C LEU A 323 16.15 1.85 -3.11
N HIS A 324 15.66 3.08 -2.96
CA HIS A 324 15.53 4.01 -4.07
C HIS A 324 16.87 4.63 -4.51
N VAL A 325 17.82 4.79 -3.57
CA VAL A 325 19.16 5.35 -3.87
C VAL A 325 20.12 4.28 -4.39
N LEU A 326 19.94 3.01 -4.01
CA LEU A 326 20.84 1.92 -4.39
C LEU A 326 21.01 1.83 -5.92
N HIS A 327 19.90 1.90 -6.65
CA HIS A 327 19.88 1.83 -8.12
C HIS A 327 20.29 3.14 -8.82
N GLN A 328 20.38 4.25 -8.08
CA GLN A 328 20.84 5.54 -8.62
C GLN A 328 22.38 5.67 -8.59
N ARG A 329 23.07 4.81 -7.84
CA ARG A 329 24.54 4.82 -7.71
C ARG A 329 25.24 3.85 -8.65
N ASP A 330 24.59 2.76 -9.05
CA ASP A 330 25.16 1.76 -9.98
C ASP A 330 24.98 2.14 -11.46
N GLY A 331 24.31 3.25 -11.79
CA GLY A 331 24.16 3.74 -13.18
C GLY A 331 25.43 4.32 -13.81
N GLY A 332 26.61 3.92 -13.32
CA GLY A 332 27.90 4.51 -13.68
C GLY A 332 28.83 3.67 -14.53
N ASP A 333 28.69 2.34 -14.65
CA ASP A 333 29.76 1.55 -15.30
C ASP A 333 29.39 0.15 -15.84
N ASP A 334 28.12 -0.21 -16.06
CA ASP A 334 27.78 -1.51 -16.67
C ASP A 334 27.04 -1.31 -18.01
N GLU A 335 27.79 -0.88 -19.04
CA GLU A 335 27.46 -1.18 -20.46
C GLU A 335 27.82 -2.65 -20.75
N ASP A 336 27.17 -3.60 -20.09
CA ASP A 336 27.12 -4.98 -20.57
C ASP A 336 25.69 -5.25 -21.03
N GLU A 337 25.47 -5.10 -22.34
CA GLU A 337 24.33 -5.69 -23.05
C GLU A 337 24.41 -7.22 -22.93
N ASP A 338 24.08 -7.77 -21.77
CA ASP A 338 24.01 -9.22 -21.58
C ASP A 338 22.61 -9.74 -21.93
N GLU A 339 22.60 -10.44 -23.06
CA GLU A 339 21.51 -11.19 -23.68
C GLU A 339 20.49 -11.78 -22.69
N ASP A 340 19.20 -11.54 -22.97
CA ASP A 340 18.05 -12.19 -22.35
C ASP A 340 18.22 -13.73 -22.34
N VAL A 341 18.58 -14.30 -21.19
CA VAL A 341 18.59 -15.76 -20.97
C VAL A 341 17.74 -16.12 -19.76
N ASP A 342 16.70 -16.92 -19.99
CA ASP A 342 15.78 -17.48 -19.00
C ASP A 342 16.51 -18.46 -18.03
N PRO A 343 16.36 -18.33 -16.70
CA PRO A 343 16.97 -19.22 -15.71
C PRO A 343 16.54 -20.70 -15.78
N TRP A 344 15.40 -21.04 -16.39
CA TRP A 344 15.04 -22.43 -16.66
C TRP A 344 15.93 -23.05 -17.75
N ASP A 345 16.41 -22.24 -18.70
CA ASP A 345 17.12 -22.68 -19.91
C ASP A 345 18.57 -23.16 -19.68
N ARG A 346 19.23 -22.77 -18.58
CA ARG A 346 20.62 -23.23 -18.28
C ARG A 346 20.71 -24.48 -17.40
N ILE A 347 19.72 -24.79 -16.56
CA ILE A 347 19.93 -25.72 -15.42
C ILE A 347 19.52 -27.17 -15.68
N ASN A 348 18.72 -27.45 -16.72
CA ASN A 348 18.68 -28.80 -17.29
C ASN A 348 19.90 -29.11 -18.20
N ASN A 349 20.84 -28.16 -18.35
CA ASN A 349 22.04 -28.32 -19.17
C ASN A 349 23.28 -28.70 -18.32
N THR A 350 23.26 -29.95 -17.87
CA THR A 350 24.39 -30.88 -17.60
C THR A 350 25.77 -30.36 -17.16
N SER A 351 26.15 -30.73 -15.93
CA SER A 351 27.51 -31.06 -15.44
C SER A 351 28.59 -29.97 -15.40
N THR A 352 28.74 -29.30 -14.24
CA THR A 352 29.97 -29.06 -13.44
C THR A 352 29.72 -27.93 -12.44
N GLY A 353 30.31 -28.00 -11.24
CA GLY A 353 29.97 -27.17 -10.07
C GLY A 353 30.18 -25.66 -10.25
N SER A 354 29.15 -24.98 -10.74
CA SER A 354 29.09 -23.52 -10.79
C SER A 354 28.38 -22.98 -9.56
N VAL A 355 29.05 -22.05 -8.86
CA VAL A 355 28.46 -21.22 -7.80
C VAL A 355 27.32 -20.43 -8.44
N PHE A 356 26.07 -20.81 -8.14
CA PHE A 356 24.93 -20.08 -8.67
C PHE A 356 24.91 -18.69 -8.04
N ASN A 357 25.12 -17.70 -8.88
CA ASN A 357 24.90 -16.30 -8.59
C ASN A 357 23.45 -16.01 -9.02
N ASP A 358 22.58 -15.52 -8.13
CA ASP A 358 21.20 -15.09 -8.50
C ASP A 358 21.31 -13.78 -9.29
N THR A 359 21.86 -13.87 -10.50
CA THR A 359 21.98 -12.76 -11.46
C THR A 359 20.69 -12.57 -12.24
N THR A 360 19.54 -13.03 -11.73
CA THR A 360 18.26 -12.76 -12.38
C THR A 360 18.07 -11.26 -12.39
N TYR A 361 18.19 -10.64 -13.57
CA TYR A 361 17.99 -9.20 -13.71
C TYR A 361 16.59 -8.85 -13.21
N ARG A 362 16.53 -7.89 -12.29
CA ARG A 362 15.29 -7.40 -11.70
C ARG A 362 15.23 -5.94 -12.00
N ALA A 363 14.23 -5.53 -12.77
CA ALA A 363 14.03 -4.13 -13.12
C ALA A 363 14.04 -3.27 -11.84
N PRO A 364 14.87 -2.20 -11.80
CA PRO A 364 14.92 -1.33 -10.65
C PRO A 364 13.60 -0.59 -10.48
N ILE A 365 13.26 -0.28 -9.23
CA ILE A 365 12.21 0.69 -8.92
C ILE A 365 12.86 1.74 -8.02
N PRO A 366 13.08 2.96 -8.51
CA PRO A 366 12.53 3.52 -9.75
C PRO A 366 13.26 3.05 -11.02
N ASP A 367 12.55 2.99 -12.15
CA ASP A 367 13.15 2.89 -13.48
C ASP A 367 13.62 4.28 -13.89
N LEU A 368 14.93 4.52 -13.82
CA LEU A 368 15.52 5.83 -14.08
C LEU A 368 15.36 6.28 -15.55
N SER A 369 15.13 5.37 -16.48
CA SER A 369 14.84 5.71 -17.88
C SER A 369 13.45 6.33 -18.04
N ALA A 370 12.52 6.02 -17.12
CA ALA A 370 11.15 6.48 -17.16
C ALA A 370 10.91 7.77 -16.39
N VAL A 371 11.76 8.13 -15.42
CA VAL A 371 11.47 9.26 -14.52
C VAL A 371 12.32 10.49 -14.86
N LYS A 372 11.65 11.57 -15.27
CA LYS A 372 12.28 12.87 -15.52
C LYS A 372 12.25 13.71 -14.25
N MET A 373 13.42 14.12 -13.80
CA MET A 373 13.59 14.93 -12.60
C MET A 373 13.84 16.39 -12.99
N ALA A 374 13.22 17.33 -12.27
CA ALA A 374 13.47 18.76 -12.46
C ALA A 374 14.87 19.21 -12.00
N THR A 375 15.56 18.39 -11.20
CA THR A 375 16.91 18.69 -10.67
C THR A 375 17.82 17.47 -10.77
N ASP A 376 19.13 17.69 -10.86
CA ASP A 376 20.16 16.62 -10.83
C ASP A 376 20.27 15.91 -9.46
N GLN A 377 19.36 16.17 -8.51
CA GLN A 377 19.35 15.53 -7.21
C GLN A 377 18.62 14.18 -7.25
N VAL A 378 19.20 13.21 -6.53
CA VAL A 378 18.59 11.91 -6.25
C VAL A 378 17.21 12.13 -5.63
N SER A 379 16.18 11.73 -6.37
CA SER A 379 14.79 11.90 -5.95
C SER A 379 14.25 10.57 -5.46
N VAL A 380 13.69 10.59 -4.25
CA VAL A 380 13.06 9.45 -3.59
C VAL A 380 11.57 9.79 -3.46
N PRO A 381 10.65 8.92 -3.90
CA PRO A 381 9.24 9.15 -3.67
C PRO A 381 8.95 9.30 -2.17
N PRO A 382 7.99 10.14 -1.77
CA PRO A 382 7.71 10.37 -0.37
C PRO A 382 7.34 9.09 0.36
N CYS A 383 7.77 8.98 1.62
CA CYS A 383 7.51 7.83 2.47
C CYS A 383 6.96 8.30 3.81
N PHE A 384 5.70 7.98 4.05
CA PHE A 384 5.03 8.29 5.30
C PHE A 384 4.97 7.06 6.20
N VAL A 385 4.98 7.30 7.51
CA VAL A 385 4.73 6.25 8.51
C VAL A 385 3.56 6.67 9.36
N VAL A 386 2.65 5.74 9.62
CA VAL A 386 1.43 6.01 10.39
C VAL A 386 1.27 4.96 11.47
N GLN A 387 0.93 5.40 12.68
CA GLN A 387 0.67 4.50 13.80
C GLN A 387 -0.83 4.20 13.90
N VAL A 388 -1.22 2.95 13.78
CA VAL A 388 -2.60 2.47 13.89
C VAL A 388 -2.76 1.58 15.12
N GLU A 389 -3.99 1.13 15.44
CA GLU A 389 -4.22 0.33 16.64
C GLU A 389 -3.55 -1.05 16.53
N SER A 390 -3.83 -1.79 15.46
CA SER A 390 -3.22 -3.09 15.21
C SER A 390 -3.30 -3.51 13.75
N LEU A 391 -2.43 -4.45 13.38
CA LEU A 391 -2.28 -4.98 12.02
C LEU A 391 -2.69 -6.46 11.95
N PRO A 392 -3.09 -6.96 10.77
CA PRO A 392 -3.36 -8.37 10.56
C PRO A 392 -2.19 -9.23 11.01
N ARG A 393 -2.47 -10.43 11.54
CA ARG A 393 -1.46 -11.39 12.01
C ARG A 393 -0.52 -10.88 13.11
N ASN A 394 -0.81 -9.73 13.72
CA ASN A 394 -0.01 -9.13 14.80
C ASN A 394 1.45 -8.91 14.37
N VAL A 395 1.65 -8.44 13.14
CA VAL A 395 2.97 -8.05 12.61
C VAL A 395 3.33 -6.64 13.06
N ASP A 396 4.62 -6.30 13.01
CA ASP A 396 5.10 -4.99 13.46
C ASP A 396 4.95 -3.89 12.39
N ILE A 397 4.71 -4.26 11.13
CA ILE A 397 4.56 -3.32 10.03
C ILE A 397 3.80 -3.91 8.84
N GLU A 398 3.01 -3.07 8.18
CA GLU A 398 2.35 -3.33 6.89
C GLU A 398 2.71 -2.21 5.90
N TRP A 399 3.07 -2.54 4.67
CA TRP A 399 3.35 -1.55 3.62
C TRP A 399 2.21 -1.46 2.61
N SER A 400 1.92 -0.25 2.13
CA SER A 400 1.06 0.00 0.98
C SER A 400 1.63 1.12 0.12
N ALA A 401 1.44 1.01 -1.20
CA ALA A 401 1.82 2.02 -2.17
C ALA A 401 0.93 1.93 -3.42
N THR A 402 0.92 3.01 -4.21
CA THR A 402 0.35 3.03 -5.56
C THR A 402 1.48 3.26 -6.55
N GLY A 403 1.60 2.35 -7.53
CA GLY A 403 2.63 2.39 -8.57
C GLY A 403 2.13 2.93 -9.91
N LEU A 404 3.04 3.42 -10.73
CA LEU A 404 2.80 3.87 -12.11
C LEU A 404 3.68 3.06 -13.07
N THR A 405 3.12 2.69 -14.22
CA THR A 405 3.85 1.95 -15.28
C THR A 405 4.16 2.80 -16.52
N ALA A 406 3.77 4.08 -16.51
CA ALA A 406 3.98 5.00 -17.62
C ALA A 406 5.46 5.07 -18.04
N SER A 407 5.70 5.13 -19.35
CA SER A 407 7.05 5.13 -19.91
C SER A 407 7.82 6.42 -19.65
N ILE A 408 7.11 7.52 -19.39
CA ILE A 408 7.67 8.80 -18.98
C ILE A 408 6.83 9.35 -17.82
N ILE A 409 7.48 9.72 -16.74
CA ILE A 409 6.88 10.26 -15.53
C ILE A 409 7.68 11.50 -15.13
N ASP A 410 7.05 12.67 -15.18
CA ASP A 410 7.64 13.88 -14.64
C ASP A 410 7.44 13.89 -13.12
N PHE A 411 8.52 14.01 -12.37
CA PHE A 411 8.50 14.11 -10.91
C PHE A 411 9.11 15.42 -10.44
N GLU A 412 8.41 16.10 -9.54
CA GLU A 412 8.92 17.28 -8.86
C GLU A 412 8.51 17.29 -7.39
N THR A 413 9.34 17.94 -6.58
CA THR A 413 8.97 18.34 -5.22
C THR A 413 8.95 19.86 -5.18
N THR A 414 7.78 20.42 -4.89
CA THR A 414 7.63 21.88 -4.85
C THR A 414 8.23 22.47 -3.57
N SER A 415 8.34 23.79 -3.49
CA SER A 415 8.97 24.48 -2.36
C SER A 415 8.29 24.25 -1.01
N ASP A 416 7.01 23.85 -1.00
CA ASP A 416 6.28 23.54 0.23
C ASP A 416 6.43 22.07 0.66
N GLY A 417 7.22 21.28 -0.06
CA GLY A 417 7.43 19.86 0.20
C GLY A 417 6.42 18.93 -0.49
N THR A 418 5.50 19.47 -1.30
CA THR A 418 4.56 18.64 -2.08
C THR A 418 5.27 17.91 -3.20
N ALA A 419 5.21 16.58 -3.15
CA ALA A 419 5.66 15.70 -4.22
C ALA A 419 4.55 15.52 -5.25
N ILE A 420 4.90 15.68 -6.53
CA ILE A 420 3.98 15.58 -7.66
C ILE A 420 4.55 14.58 -8.66
N SER A 421 3.77 13.57 -9.01
CA SER A 421 4.10 12.63 -10.09
C SER A 421 3.10 12.77 -11.23
N ALA A 422 3.59 13.00 -12.45
CA ALA A 422 2.81 13.28 -13.64
C ALA A 422 3.19 12.31 -14.78
N PRO A 423 2.45 11.21 -14.97
CA PRO A 423 2.67 10.33 -16.12
C PRO A 423 2.34 11.04 -17.45
N ALA A 424 3.26 10.97 -18.40
CA ALA A 424 3.08 11.56 -19.73
C ALA A 424 1.95 10.87 -20.50
N GLY A 425 1.20 11.64 -21.30
CA GLY A 425 0.04 11.11 -22.04
C GLY A 425 -1.21 10.88 -21.20
N SER A 426 -1.17 11.19 -19.91
CA SER A 426 -2.31 11.11 -19.00
C SER A 426 -2.66 12.47 -18.38
N ASP A 427 -3.96 12.66 -18.15
CA ASP A 427 -4.51 13.79 -17.37
C ASP A 427 -4.37 13.58 -15.86
N ALA A 428 -3.96 12.38 -15.41
CA ALA A 428 -3.79 12.11 -14.00
C ALA A 428 -2.55 12.81 -13.43
N ARG A 429 -2.69 13.40 -12.25
CA ARG A 429 -1.59 13.93 -11.43
C ARG A 429 -1.72 13.39 -10.02
N PHE A 430 -0.61 12.89 -9.47
CA PHE A 430 -0.54 12.30 -8.15
C PHE A 430 0.20 13.23 -7.22
N TYR A 431 -0.40 13.49 -6.06
CA TYR A 431 0.09 14.41 -5.06
C TYR A 431 0.31 13.68 -3.75
N ALA A 432 1.45 13.97 -3.11
CA ALA A 432 1.74 13.51 -1.77
C ALA A 432 2.39 14.65 -0.98
N TYR A 433 1.80 15.01 0.16
CA TYR A 433 2.30 16.10 0.99
C TYR A 433 1.90 15.97 2.46
N GLU A 434 2.62 16.73 3.29
CA GLU A 434 2.47 16.79 4.73
C GLU A 434 1.54 17.94 5.13
N ILE A 435 0.76 17.75 6.19
CA ILE A 435 -0.11 18.77 6.78
C ILE A 435 0.40 19.02 8.19
N LYS A 436 1.13 20.11 8.37
CA LYS A 436 1.72 20.51 9.65
C LYS A 436 0.75 21.34 10.47
N ASP A 437 -0.08 22.14 9.80
CA ASP A 437 -1.13 22.92 10.45
C ASP A 437 -2.41 23.08 9.59
N LYS A 438 -3.42 23.78 10.15
CA LYS A 438 -4.72 23.99 9.50
C LYS A 438 -4.62 24.80 8.19
N ALA A 439 -3.57 25.59 7.95
CA ALA A 439 -3.43 26.33 6.71
C ALA A 439 -3.10 25.41 5.52
N ASP A 440 -2.36 24.33 5.77
CA ASP A 440 -1.97 23.34 4.74
C ASP A 440 -3.18 22.57 4.18
N CYS A 441 -4.23 22.41 4.98
CA CYS A 441 -5.53 21.83 4.59
C CYS A 441 -6.18 22.53 3.38
N LYS A 442 -5.82 23.80 3.13
CA LYS A 442 -6.33 24.58 2.00
C LYS A 442 -6.04 23.90 0.67
N GLN A 443 -4.87 23.28 0.53
CA GLN A 443 -4.44 22.60 -0.70
C GLN A 443 -5.38 21.44 -1.10
N ILE A 444 -5.95 20.74 -0.10
CA ILE A 444 -6.91 19.68 -0.35
C ILE A 444 -8.26 20.28 -0.75
N SER A 445 -8.71 21.32 -0.04
CA SER A 445 -10.01 21.94 -0.27
C SER A 445 -10.14 22.70 -1.60
N GLU A 446 -9.03 23.12 -2.18
CA GLU A 446 -9.00 23.92 -3.42
C GLU A 446 -9.07 23.06 -4.69
N ARG A 447 -9.08 21.74 -4.56
CA ARG A 447 -9.00 20.81 -5.68
C ARG A 447 -10.15 19.82 -5.68
N THR A 448 -10.56 19.42 -6.87
CA THR A 448 -11.50 18.32 -7.06
C THR A 448 -10.70 17.02 -7.18
N TRP A 449 -10.73 16.20 -6.13
CA TRP A 449 -9.99 14.93 -6.12
C TRP A 449 -10.77 13.84 -6.87
N ALA A 450 -10.07 13.11 -7.72
CA ALA A 450 -10.58 11.86 -8.29
C ALA A 450 -10.69 10.81 -7.17
N ASN A 451 -9.63 10.70 -6.36
CA ASN A 451 -9.63 10.03 -5.07
C ASN A 451 -8.44 10.52 -4.23
N GLY A 452 -8.47 10.28 -2.93
CA GLY A 452 -7.31 10.50 -2.06
C GLY A 452 -7.46 9.83 -0.71
N THR A 453 -6.36 9.68 0.00
CA THR A 453 -6.29 9.11 1.35
C THR A 453 -5.60 10.10 2.27
N LEU A 454 -6.33 10.53 3.29
CA LEU A 454 -5.85 11.41 4.35
C LEU A 454 -5.62 10.58 5.61
N TYR A 455 -4.36 10.49 6.03
CA TYR A 455 -3.96 9.83 7.27
C TYR A 455 -3.83 10.89 8.35
N ILE A 456 -4.66 10.83 9.38
CA ILE A 456 -4.78 11.91 10.37
C ILE A 456 -4.29 11.45 11.73
N GLY A 457 -3.42 12.25 12.35
CA GLY A 457 -2.96 12.05 13.73
C GLY A 457 -3.99 12.52 14.75
N GLN A 458 -3.69 12.27 16.02
CA GLN A 458 -4.55 12.71 17.11
C GLN A 458 -4.61 14.25 17.19
N GLY A 459 -5.83 14.79 17.26
CA GLY A 459 -6.05 16.24 17.38
C GLY A 459 -6.01 16.99 16.05
N PHE A 460 -6.07 16.28 14.91
CA PHE A 460 -6.28 16.89 13.61
C PHE A 460 -7.60 17.70 13.59
N GLU A 461 -7.49 19.00 13.31
CA GLU A 461 -8.62 19.89 13.18
C GLU A 461 -8.93 20.17 11.71
N TRP A 462 -10.20 20.00 11.34
CA TRP A 462 -10.66 20.24 9.97
C TRP A 462 -11.87 21.18 9.95
N ASP A 463 -11.91 22.05 8.95
CA ASP A 463 -13.04 22.93 8.73
C ASP A 463 -14.15 22.22 7.94
N ARG A 464 -15.31 22.00 8.57
CA ARG A 464 -16.43 21.27 7.94
C ARG A 464 -17.00 21.99 6.71
N GLU A 465 -16.68 23.27 6.50
CA GLU A 465 -17.11 24.01 5.31
C GLU A 465 -16.25 23.70 4.08
N GLN A 466 -15.04 23.15 4.26
CA GLN A 466 -14.15 22.77 3.18
C GLN A 466 -14.58 21.44 2.56
N LYS A 467 -14.60 21.37 1.22
CA LYS A 467 -14.98 20.16 0.47
C LYS A 467 -13.85 19.14 0.45
N MET A 468 -14.21 17.87 0.57
CA MET A 468 -13.30 16.72 0.67
C MET A 468 -13.83 15.53 -0.14
N ASP A 469 -14.57 15.81 -1.21
CA ASP A 469 -15.24 14.79 -2.02
C ASP A 469 -14.23 13.75 -2.54
N GLY A 470 -14.50 12.47 -2.32
CA GLY A 470 -13.64 11.38 -2.78
C GLY A 470 -12.38 11.13 -1.94
N VAL A 471 -12.15 11.90 -0.88
CA VAL A 471 -11.04 11.70 0.07
C VAL A 471 -11.48 10.78 1.21
N GLN A 472 -10.82 9.63 1.33
CA GLN A 472 -10.99 8.74 2.49
C GLN A 472 -10.09 9.15 3.65
N TRP A 473 -10.56 8.91 4.87
CA TRP A 473 -9.89 9.29 6.10
C TRP A 473 -9.49 8.03 6.87
N ILE A 474 -8.21 7.94 7.22
CA ILE A 474 -7.66 6.87 8.06
C ILE A 474 -7.16 7.53 9.34
N PRO A 475 -7.85 7.36 10.48
CA PRO A 475 -7.38 7.91 11.72
C PRO A 475 -6.23 7.06 12.27
N CYS A 476 -5.22 7.76 12.77
CA CYS A 476 -3.98 7.22 13.28
C CYS A 476 -3.73 7.80 14.67
N HIS A 477 -2.99 7.08 15.49
CA HIS A 477 -2.49 7.58 16.77
C HIS A 477 -1.47 8.70 16.52
N ARG A 478 -0.54 8.45 15.58
CA ARG A 478 0.58 9.34 15.22
C ARG A 478 0.85 9.22 13.72
N VAL A 479 1.39 10.28 13.13
CA VAL A 479 1.70 10.37 11.69
C VAL A 479 3.04 11.05 11.53
N TRP A 480 3.95 10.43 10.77
CA TRP A 480 5.25 11.01 10.44
C TRP A 480 5.37 11.28 8.95
N GLY A 481 5.84 12.48 8.63
CA GLY A 481 6.16 12.93 7.28
C GLY A 481 7.41 12.25 6.71
N SER A 482 7.76 12.61 5.47
CA SER A 482 8.93 12.13 4.75
C SER A 482 10.23 12.56 5.42
N SER A 483 10.25 13.75 6.03
CA SER A 483 11.38 14.25 6.84
C SER A 483 11.56 13.50 8.17
N GLY A 484 10.53 12.76 8.59
CA GLY A 484 10.46 12.08 9.86
C GLY A 484 9.97 12.91 11.04
N GLU A 485 9.63 14.17 10.81
CA GLU A 485 8.86 14.97 11.77
C GLU A 485 7.45 14.38 11.94
N GLU A 486 6.93 14.41 13.16
CA GLU A 486 5.54 14.11 13.42
C GLU A 486 4.68 15.30 12.97
N VAL A 487 3.66 15.02 12.15
CA VAL A 487 2.78 16.03 11.53
C VAL A 487 1.32 15.74 11.88
N GLN A 488 0.42 16.70 11.66
CA GLN A 488 -0.99 16.52 11.99
C GLN A 488 -1.67 15.52 11.05
N ALA A 489 -1.26 15.51 9.78
CA ALA A 489 -1.72 14.53 8.80
C ALA A 489 -0.75 14.43 7.61
N VAL A 490 -0.90 13.38 6.82
CA VAL A 490 -0.29 13.25 5.49
C VAL A 490 -1.36 12.86 4.50
N PHE A 491 -1.20 13.31 3.26
CA PHE A 491 -2.17 13.10 2.21
C PHE A 491 -1.50 12.46 0.99
N VAL A 492 -2.16 11.47 0.39
CA VAL A 492 -1.81 10.89 -0.90
C VAL A 492 -3.06 10.89 -1.77
N GLY A 493 -3.04 11.57 -2.90
CA GLY A 493 -4.24 11.69 -3.73
C GLY A 493 -3.96 11.89 -5.20
N ARG A 494 -5.01 11.74 -5.99
CA ARG A 494 -5.02 11.88 -7.44
C ARG A 494 -6.07 12.87 -7.87
N VAL A 495 -5.70 13.72 -8.80
CA VAL A 495 -6.62 14.53 -9.61
C VAL A 495 -6.51 14.08 -11.06
N ASP A 496 -7.57 14.26 -11.82
CA ASP A 496 -7.55 14.11 -13.27
C ASP A 496 -7.88 15.49 -13.85
N GLU A 497 -6.89 16.14 -14.46
CA GLU A 497 -6.99 17.49 -15.03
C GLU A 497 -7.54 17.38 -16.46
N ALA A 498 -8.82 17.72 -16.66
CA ALA A 498 -9.51 17.61 -17.96
C ALA A 498 -9.18 18.74 -18.94
#